data_AF-A0A7Y5G3A0-F1
#
_entry.id   AF-A0A7Y5G3A0-F1
#
_cell.length_a   1.000
_cell.length_b   1.000
_cell.length_c   1.000
_cell.angle_alpha   90.00
_cell.angle_beta   90.00
_cell.angle_gamma   90.00
#
_symmetry.space_group_name_H-M   'P 1'
#
loop_
_entity.id
_entity.type
_entity.pdbx_description
1 polymer ?
#
loop_
_entity_poly.entity_id
_entity_poly.type
_entity_poly.pdbx_seq_one_letter_code
_entity_poly.pdbx_strand_id
1 'polypeptide(L)'
;DGMKKQLEALSNMGLLSRFIGMLTDSRSFLSYPRHDYFRRLLCNLLGEDMEKGLIPNDKALIGNMIADICFNNANDYFGFGLSR
;
A
#
# COMPACT_ATOMS: atom_id res chain seq x y z
N ASP A 1 0.37 -13.84 4.97
CA ASP A 1 1.56 -14.41 4.30
C ASP A 1 1.66 -13.97 2.83
N GLY A 2 0.73 -14.38 1.95
CA GLY A 2 0.80 -14.05 0.50
C GLY A 2 0.96 -12.56 0.17
N MET A 3 0.16 -11.68 0.79
CA MET A 3 0.30 -10.22 0.60
C MET A 3 1.66 -9.68 1.03
N LYS A 4 2.22 -10.18 2.15
CA LYS A 4 3.54 -9.75 2.63
C LYS A 4 4.63 -10.12 1.61
N LYS A 5 4.63 -11.39 1.16
CA LYS A 5 5.59 -11.87 0.15
C LYS A 5 5.48 -11.11 -1.17
N GLN A 6 4.27 -10.75 -1.61
CA GLN A 6 4.08 -9.96 -2.82
C GLN A 6 4.62 -8.54 -2.66
N LEU A 7 4.36 -7.88 -1.52
CA LEU A 7 4.91 -6.55 -1.23
C LEU A 7 6.43 -6.56 -1.14
N GLU A 8 7.03 -7.57 -0.48
CA GLU A 8 8.49 -7.75 -0.40
C GLU A 8 9.09 -7.98 -1.79
N ALA A 9 8.49 -8.85 -2.61
CA ALA A 9 8.94 -9.08 -3.98
C ALA A 9 8.85 -7.81 -4.84
N LEU A 10 7.74 -7.07 -4.75
CA LEU A 10 7.57 -5.82 -5.49
C LEU A 10 8.52 -4.72 -5.00
N SER A 11 8.79 -4.65 -3.70
CA SER A 11 9.76 -3.71 -3.13
C SER A 11 11.18 -3.99 -3.62
N ASN A 12 11.55 -5.28 -3.70
CA ASN A 12 12.89 -5.69 -4.13
C ASN A 12 13.12 -5.60 -5.64
N MET A 13 12.09 -5.88 -6.45
CA MET A 13 12.22 -6.02 -7.92
C MET A 13 11.56 -4.89 -8.72
N GLY A 14 10.85 -3.98 -8.06
CA GLY A 14 10.07 -2.93 -8.71
C GLY A 14 10.00 -1.64 -7.89
N LEU A 15 8.96 -0.84 -8.13
CA LEU A 15 8.73 0.43 -7.45
C LEU A 15 7.48 0.34 -6.59
N LEU A 16 7.64 -0.01 -5.31
CA LEU A 16 6.53 -0.13 -4.37
C LEU A 16 5.68 1.15 -4.29
N SER A 17 6.31 2.33 -4.38
CA SER A 17 5.63 3.63 -4.38
C SER A 17 4.64 3.84 -5.53
N ARG A 18 4.78 3.09 -6.62
CA ARG A 18 3.88 3.12 -7.80
C ARG A 18 2.87 1.99 -7.80
N PHE A 19 2.79 1.19 -6.73
CA PHE A 19 1.83 0.11 -6.63
C PHE A 19 0.40 0.65 -6.63
N ILE A 20 -0.45 0.09 -7.49
CA ILE A 20 -1.85 0.53 -7.67
C ILE A 20 -2.69 0.28 -6.40
N GLY A 21 -2.33 -0.70 -5.57
CA GLY A 21 -2.95 -0.96 -4.29
C GLY A 21 -3.75 -2.27 -4.24
N MET A 22 -4.79 -2.29 -3.41
CA MET A 22 -5.56 -3.49 -3.07
C MET A 22 -6.94 -3.50 -3.72
N LEU A 23 -7.45 -4.68 -4.05
CA LEU A 23 -8.85 -4.92 -4.39
C LEU A 23 -9.42 -6.08 -3.56
N THR A 24 -10.72 -6.08 -3.27
CA THR A 24 -11.32 -7.16 -2.47
C THR A 24 -11.47 -8.47 -3.22
N ASP A 25 -11.65 -8.39 -4.55
CA ASP A 25 -12.00 -9.50 -5.45
C ASP A 25 -13.09 -10.41 -4.85
N SER A 26 -14.12 -9.79 -4.27
CA SER A 26 -15.14 -10.50 -3.51
C SER A 26 -16.53 -10.07 -3.93
N ARG A 27 -17.44 -11.04 -3.97
CA ARG A 27 -18.88 -10.81 -4.18
C ARG A 27 -19.62 -10.39 -2.91
N SER A 28 -18.94 -10.37 -1.75
CA SER A 28 -19.54 -9.99 -0.47
C SER A 28 -19.38 -8.49 -0.22
N PHE A 29 -20.49 -7.82 0.07
CA PHE A 29 -20.48 -6.42 0.53
C PHE A 29 -19.73 -6.23 1.86
N LEU A 30 -19.55 -7.29 2.65
CA LEU A 30 -18.81 -7.25 3.91
C LEU A 30 -17.31 -7.53 3.74
N SER A 31 -16.79 -7.48 2.51
CA SER A 31 -15.38 -7.79 2.21
C SER A 31 -14.43 -6.60 2.37
N TYR A 32 -14.92 -5.38 2.55
CA TYR A 32 -14.08 -4.18 2.70
C TYR A 32 -13.09 -4.20 3.89
N PRO A 33 -13.30 -4.95 5.00
CA PRO A 33 -12.26 -5.16 6.00
C PRO A 33 -10.95 -5.76 5.44
N ARG A 34 -10.97 -6.37 4.25
CA ARG A 34 -9.75 -6.81 3.54
C ARG A 34 -8.83 -5.63 3.20
N HIS A 35 -9.38 -4.45 2.91
CA HIS A 35 -8.57 -3.25 2.73
C HIS A 35 -7.93 -2.79 4.03
N ASP A 36 -8.65 -2.83 5.16
CA ASP A 36 -8.07 -2.49 6.46
C ASP A 36 -6.92 -3.45 6.81
N TYR A 37 -7.11 -4.75 6.59
CA TYR A 37 -6.06 -5.75 6.80
C TYR A 37 -4.83 -5.50 5.91
N PHE A 38 -5.02 -5.19 4.62
CA PHE A 38 -3.94 -4.81 3.72
C PHE A 38 -3.19 -3.56 4.20
N ARG A 39 -3.92 -2.51 4.61
CA ARG A 39 -3.36 -1.24 5.10
C ARG A 39 -2.49 -1.46 6.34
N ARG A 40 -2.97 -2.24 7.30
CA ARG A 40 -2.20 -2.60 8.50
C ARG A 40 -0.92 -3.34 8.14
N LEU A 41 -1.00 -4.28 7.21
CA LEU A 41 0.16 -5.05 6.76
C LEU A 41 1.20 -4.15 6.06
N LEU A 42 0.76 -3.25 5.18
CA LEU A 42 1.62 -2.27 4.51
C LEU A 42 2.29 -1.32 5.52
N CYS A 43 1.52 -0.75 6.45
CA CYS A 43 2.05 0.16 7.46
C CYS A 43 3.05 -0.55 8.39
N ASN A 44 2.78 -1.80 8.78
CA ASN A 44 3.71 -2.57 9.60
C ASN A 44 5.01 -2.86 8.86
N LEU A 45 4.94 -3.26 7.58
CA LEU A 45 6.13 -3.52 6.77
C LEU A 45 7.02 -2.28 6.67
N LEU A 46 6.44 -1.14 6.28
CA LEU A 46 7.19 0.11 6.14
C LEU A 46 7.68 0.65 7.49
N GLY A 47 6.88 0.52 8.55
CA GLY A 47 7.28 0.89 9.91
C GLY A 47 8.47 0.09 10.41
N GLU A 48 8.46 -1.24 10.22
CA GLU A 48 9.60 -2.10 10.56
C GLU A 48 10.86 -1.72 9.76
N ASP A 49 10.72 -1.40 8.48
CA ASP A 49 11.86 -0.98 7.64
C ASP A 49 12.43 0.38 8.09
N MET A 50 11.58 1.29 8.54
CA MET A 50 12.00 2.57 9.16
C MET A 50 12.74 2.33 10.48
N GLU A 51 12.21 1.47 11.36
CA GLU A 51 12.83 1.15 12.66
C GLU A 51 14.19 0.47 12.49
N LYS A 52 14.34 -0.39 11.47
CA LYS A 52 15.60 -1.05 11.11
C LYS A 52 16.58 -0.12 10.38
N GLY A 53 16.17 1.09 10.00
CA GLY A 53 16.97 2.04 9.24
C GLY A 53 17.22 1.63 7.79
N LEU A 54 16.38 0.75 7.23
CA LEU A 54 16.45 0.33 5.82
C LEU A 54 15.90 1.41 4.88
N ILE A 55 14.93 2.19 5.36
CA ILE A 55 14.38 3.35 4.68
C ILE A 55 14.40 4.58 5.60
N PRO A 56 14.32 5.81 5.06
CA PRO A 56 14.34 7.02 5.88
C PRO A 56 13.20 7.05 6.90
N ASN A 57 13.51 7.46 8.13
CA ASN A 57 12.51 7.71 9.17
C ASN A 57 11.80 9.07 8.96
N ASP A 58 11.25 9.28 7.77
CA ASP A 58 10.50 10.47 7.38
C ASP A 58 9.02 10.12 7.26
N LYS A 59 8.24 10.48 8.28
CA LYS A 59 6.81 10.19 8.34
C LYS A 59 6.00 10.88 7.25
N ALA A 60 6.44 12.05 6.77
CA ALA A 60 5.73 12.75 5.71
C ALA A 60 5.93 12.03 4.37
N LEU A 61 7.18 11.67 4.06
CA LEU A 61 7.50 10.91 2.85
C LEU A 61 6.79 9.55 2.81
N ILE A 62 6.91 8.77 3.89
CA ILE A 62 6.32 7.43 3.96
C ILE A 62 4.80 7.51 4.07
N GLY A 63 4.26 8.47 4.82
CA GLY A 63 2.82 8.70 4.93
C GLY A 63 2.17 9.02 3.58
N ASN A 64 2.81 9.87 2.78
CA ASN A 64 2.35 10.17 1.42
C ASN A 64 2.38 8.93 0.52
N MET A 65 3.45 8.13 0.58
CA MET A 65 3.53 6.88 -0.17
C MET A 65 2.41 5.90 0.22
N ILE A 66 2.11 5.77 1.52
CA ILE A 66 1.01 4.93 2.00
C ILE A 66 -0.33 5.44 1.46
N ALA A 67 -0.58 6.74 1.50
CA ALA A 67 -1.79 7.34 0.94
C ALA A 67 -1.91 7.06 -0.57
N ASP A 68 -0.81 7.15 -1.30
CA ASP A 68 -0.76 6.86 -2.73
C ASP A 68 -1.11 5.40 -3.02
N ILE A 69 -0.51 4.45 -2.32
CA ILE A 69 -0.79 3.01 -2.47
C ILE A 69 -2.22 2.67 -2.03
N CYS A 70 -2.75 3.37 -1.02
CA CYS A 70 -4.08 3.10 -0.49
C CYS A 70 -5.22 3.65 -1.36
N PHE A 71 -4.95 4.65 -2.20
CA PHE A 71 -5.98 5.27 -3.04
C PHE A 71 -5.44 6.02 -4.26
N ASN A 72 -4.52 6.99 -4.09
CA ASN A 72 -4.22 7.95 -5.17
C ASN A 72 -3.68 7.28 -6.43
N ASN A 73 -2.83 6.26 -6.29
CA ASN A 73 -2.29 5.52 -7.43
C ASN A 73 -3.40 4.84 -8.23
N ALA A 74 -4.40 4.24 -7.58
CA ALA A 74 -5.54 3.63 -8.26
C ALA A 74 -6.40 4.70 -8.96
N ASN A 75 -6.69 5.80 -8.27
CA ASN A 75 -7.45 6.92 -8.82
C ASN A 75 -6.81 7.46 -10.11
N ASP A 76 -5.49 7.66 -10.08
CA ASP A 76 -4.73 8.18 -11.22
C ASP A 76 -4.58 7.13 -12.34
N TYR A 77 -4.30 5.87 -11.98
CA TYR A 77 -4.09 4.79 -12.95
C TYR A 77 -5.34 4.47 -13.77
N PHE A 78 -6.50 4.44 -13.12
CA PHE A 78 -7.78 4.19 -13.80
C PHE A 78 -8.47 5.47 -14.31
N GLY A 79 -7.93 6.64 -13.99
CA GLY A 79 -8.48 7.93 -14.44
C GLY A 79 -9.85 8.24 -13.86
N PHE A 80 -10.12 7.88 -12.60
CA PHE A 80 -11.42 8.13 -11.97
C PHE A 80 -11.70 9.61 -11.70
N GLY A 81 -10.66 10.46 -11.65
CA GLY A 81 -10.82 11.91 -11.48
C GLY A 81 -11.39 12.32 -10.13
N LEU A 82 -11.27 11.47 -9.10
CA LEU A 82 -11.70 11.80 -7.75
C LEU A 82 -10.68 12.73 -7.09
N SER A 83 -11.18 13.66 -6.27
CA SER A 83 -10.32 14.59 -5.53
C SER A 83 -9.46 13.84 -4.50
N ARG A 84 -8.20 14.29 -4.37
CA ARG A 84 -7.28 13.87 -3.31
C ARG A 84 -7.61 14.57 -1.99
#